data_AF-A0A0H4WT60-F1
#
_entry.id   AF-A0A0H4WT60-F1
#
_cell.length_a   1.000
_cell.length_b   1.000
_cell.length_c   1.000
_cell.angle_alpha   90.00
_cell.angle_beta   90.00
_cell.angle_gamma   90.00
#
_symmetry.space_group_name_H-M   'P 1'
#
loop_
_entity.id
_entity.type
_entity.pdbx_description
1 polymer ?
#
loop_
_entity_poly.entity_id
_entity_poly.type
_entity_poly.pdbx_seq_one_letter_code
_entity_poly.pdbx_strand_id
1 'polypeptide(L)'
;MTLRLEGTLDGKTAEEVQTSLSGLRDCEVVLDFAHLKEFKDSAVGVLTQGLVERSVQLRGLATHHERMFRYFGVGTGTSPRPAYYTPEDVFLA
;
A
#
# COMPACT_ATOMS: atom_id res chain seq x y z
N MET A 1 12.05 -0.80 9.10
CA MET A 1 13.03 -1.00 8.01
C MET A 1 12.45 -0.45 6.71
N THR A 2 13.24 0.15 5.84
CA THR A 2 12.74 0.71 4.56
C THR A 2 13.30 -0.04 3.36
N LEU A 3 12.41 -0.51 2.49
CA LEU A 3 12.73 -1.11 1.20
C LEU A 3 12.43 -0.06 0.11
N ARG A 4 13.47 0.42 -0.58
CA ARG A 4 13.32 1.33 -1.71
C ARG A 4 13.14 0.53 -3.00
N LEU A 5 12.06 0.80 -3.71
CA LEU A 5 11.75 0.19 -4.98
C LEU A 5 12.20 1.12 -6.12
N GLU A 6 12.93 0.56 -7.08
CA GLU A 6 13.54 1.29 -8.18
C GLU A 6 13.24 0.62 -9.52
N GLY A 7 13.18 1.40 -10.59
CA GLY A 7 12.94 0.88 -11.94
C GLY A 7 11.46 0.69 -12.26
N THR A 8 11.11 -0.40 -12.92
CA THR A 8 9.72 -0.71 -13.31
C THR A 8 9.15 -1.77 -12.40
N LEU A 9 7.99 -1.49 -11.81
CA LEU A 9 7.23 -2.42 -10.99
C LEU A 9 6.03 -2.96 -11.77
N ASP A 10 6.07 -4.24 -12.08
CA ASP A 10 5.08 -5.03 -12.80
C ASP A 10 4.75 -6.34 -12.04
N GLY A 11 3.86 -7.17 -12.58
CA GLY A 11 3.42 -8.38 -11.88
C GLY A 11 4.58 -9.30 -11.46
N LYS A 12 5.60 -9.47 -12.31
CA LYS A 12 6.74 -10.34 -12.01
C LYS A 12 7.62 -9.75 -10.90
N THR A 13 8.00 -8.49 -11.03
CA THR A 13 8.82 -7.81 -10.02
C THR A 13 8.07 -7.64 -8.69
N ALA A 14 6.75 -7.56 -8.70
CA ALA A 14 5.92 -7.59 -7.49
C ALA A 14 5.99 -8.94 -6.76
N GLU A 15 6.05 -10.07 -7.47
CA GLU A 15 6.25 -11.40 -6.85
C GLU A 15 7.62 -11.51 -6.17
N GLU A 16 8.66 -10.92 -6.77
CA GLU A 16 10.00 -10.85 -6.18
C GLU A 16 10.00 -10.02 -4.89
N VAL A 17 9.28 -8.89 -4.87
CA VAL A 17 9.08 -8.07 -3.67
C VAL A 17 8.35 -8.86 -2.59
N GLN A 18 7.28 -9.58 -2.92
CA GLN A 18 6.56 -10.43 -1.95
C GLN A 18 7.46 -11.51 -1.35
N THR A 19 8.23 -12.19 -2.20
CA THR A 19 9.17 -13.23 -1.76
C THR A 19 10.19 -12.64 -0.77
N SER A 20 10.72 -11.46 -1.07
CA SER A 20 11.66 -10.74 -0.20
C SER A 20 11.00 -10.35 1.13
N LEU A 21 9.77 -9.84 1.10
CA LEU A 21 9.01 -9.50 2.29
C LEU A 21 8.73 -10.76 3.15
N SER A 22 8.43 -11.89 2.52
CA SER A 22 8.12 -13.14 3.23
C SER A 22 9.24 -13.59 4.18
N GLY A 23 10.50 -13.31 3.81
CA GLY A 23 11.69 -13.58 4.62
C GLY A 23 11.90 -12.62 5.79
N LEU A 24 11.29 -11.44 5.77
CA LEU A 24 11.42 -10.39 6.78
C LEU A 24 10.28 -10.46 7.81
N ARG A 25 10.17 -11.58 8.54
CA ARG A 25 9.14 -11.75 9.57
C ARG A 25 9.38 -10.80 10.76
N ASP A 26 8.29 -10.30 11.35
CA ASP A 26 8.24 -9.50 12.59
C ASP A 26 8.92 -8.11 12.57
N CYS A 27 9.25 -7.58 11.39
CA CYS A 27 9.71 -6.20 11.24
C CYS A 27 8.64 -5.32 10.59
N GLU A 28 8.46 -4.11 11.11
CA GLU A 28 7.71 -3.07 10.41
C GLU A 28 8.50 -2.65 9.16
N VAL A 29 7.87 -2.79 7.99
CA VAL A 29 8.48 -2.49 6.70
C VAL A 29 7.82 -1.25 6.08
N VAL A 30 8.64 -0.32 5.61
CA VAL A 30 8.21 0.79 4.76
C VAL A 30 8.60 0.47 3.32
N LEU A 31 7.62 0.34 2.44
CA LEU A 31 7.83 0.24 1.00
C LEU A 31 7.83 1.65 0.41
N ASP A 32 8.98 2.07 -0.14
CA ASP A 32 9.15 3.38 -0.75
C ASP A 32 9.15 3.27 -2.27
N PHE A 33 8.09 3.81 -2.89
CA PHE A 33 7.81 3.78 -4.32
C PHE A 33 8.33 5.02 -5.06
N ALA A 34 8.95 5.98 -4.35
CA ALA A 34 9.31 7.29 -4.90
C ALA A 34 10.33 7.26 -6.05
N HIS A 35 11.08 6.16 -6.19
CA HIS A 35 12.13 5.99 -7.20
C HIS A 35 11.74 5.04 -8.34
N LEU A 36 10.46 4.65 -8.41
CA LEU A 36 9.94 3.91 -9.54
C LEU A 36 9.84 4.82 -10.77
N LYS A 37 10.36 4.33 -11.88
CA LYS A 37 10.17 4.92 -13.21
C LYS A 37 8.77 4.62 -13.74
N GLU A 38 8.27 3.42 -13.44
CA GLU A 38 6.96 2.96 -13.89
C GLU A 38 6.36 2.02 -12.84
N PHE A 39 5.06 2.17 -12.58
CA PHE A 39 4.30 1.28 -11.72
C PHE A 39 3.02 0.82 -12.43
N LYS A 40 3.00 -0.43 -12.86
CA LYS A 40 1.91 -1.03 -13.62
C LYS A 40 0.83 -1.58 -12.70
N ASP A 41 -0.42 -1.48 -13.12
CA ASP A 41 -1.56 -1.94 -12.33
C ASP A 41 -1.54 -3.46 -12.09
N SER A 42 -0.88 -4.23 -12.96
CA SER A 42 -0.66 -5.67 -12.77
C SER A 42 0.11 -5.99 -11.49
N ALA A 43 1.00 -5.10 -11.02
CA ALA A 43 1.73 -5.27 -9.77
C ALA A 43 0.86 -5.02 -8.53
N VAL A 44 -0.21 -4.22 -8.64
CA VAL A 44 -1.07 -3.85 -7.50
C VAL A 44 -1.78 -5.08 -6.97
N GLY A 45 -2.41 -5.85 -7.86
CA GLY A 45 -3.11 -7.08 -7.49
C GLY A 45 -2.17 -8.07 -6.80
N VAL A 46 -0.97 -8.25 -7.33
CA VAL A 46 0.06 -9.10 -6.72
C VAL A 46 0.39 -8.59 -5.33
N LEU A 47 0.85 -7.34 -5.18
CA LEU A 47 1.27 -6.80 -3.89
C LEU A 47 0.17 -6.87 -2.82
N THR A 48 -1.07 -6.53 -3.17
CA THR A 48 -2.18 -6.51 -2.20
C THR A 48 -2.39 -7.86 -1.51
N GLN A 49 -2.27 -8.98 -2.21
CA GLN A 49 -2.45 -10.32 -1.62
C GLN A 49 -1.48 -10.60 -0.45
N GLY A 50 -0.25 -10.12 -0.54
CA GLY A 50 0.80 -10.36 0.48
C GLY A 50 0.89 -9.28 1.55
N LEU A 51 0.19 -8.16 1.38
CA LEU A 51 0.27 -7.00 2.27
C LEU A 51 -0.92 -6.89 3.24
N VAL A 52 -2.07 -7.49 2.93
CA VAL A 52 -3.28 -7.43 3.79
C VAL A 52 -3.02 -7.96 5.21
N GLU A 53 -2.21 -9.01 5.33
CA GLU A 53 -1.93 -9.65 6.64
C GLU A 53 -0.72 -9.04 7.37
N ARG A 54 -0.06 -8.02 6.80
CA ARG A 54 1.21 -7.48 7.32
C ARG A 54 1.12 -6.00 7.67
N SER A 55 1.82 -5.62 8.73
CA SER A 55 2.04 -4.21 9.07
C SER A 55 3.11 -3.60 8.15
N VAL A 56 2.67 -3.10 7.00
CA VAL A 56 3.53 -2.43 6.01
C VAL A 56 3.04 -1.00 5.78
N GLN A 57 3.96 -0.04 5.83
CA GLN A 57 3.69 1.33 5.44
C GLN A 57 4.05 1.54 3.98
N LEU A 58 3.19 2.19 3.21
CA LEU A 58 3.43 2.53 1.82
C LEU A 58 3.76 4.02 1.70
N ARG A 59 4.84 4.36 1.00
CA ARG A 59 5.29 5.75 0.82
C ARG A 59 5.62 6.04 -0.64
N GLY A 60 5.34 7.26 -1.10
CA GLY A 60 5.73 7.69 -2.45
C GLY A 60 4.86 7.09 -3.55
N LEU A 61 3.66 6.61 -3.21
CA LEU A 61 2.67 6.15 -4.18
C LEU A 61 2.06 7.34 -4.92
N ALA A 62 1.71 7.14 -6.20
CA ALA A 62 0.81 8.05 -6.89
C ALA A 62 -0.62 7.90 -6.36
N THR A 63 -1.41 8.98 -6.39
CA THR A 63 -2.77 9.02 -5.83
C THR A 63 -3.69 7.92 -6.41
N HIS A 64 -3.48 7.51 -7.66
CA HIS A 64 -4.23 6.42 -8.27
C HIS A 64 -3.97 5.08 -7.56
N HIS A 65 -2.70 4.72 -7.37
CA HIS A 65 -2.31 3.49 -6.70
C HIS A 65 -2.67 3.49 -5.22
N GLU A 66 -2.54 4.63 -4.52
CA GLU A 66 -3.02 4.77 -3.14
C GLU A 66 -4.50 4.39 -2.99
N ARG A 67 -5.35 4.86 -3.92
CA ARG A 67 -6.77 4.50 -3.93
C ARG A 67 -6.98 3.01 -4.15
N MET A 68 -6.24 2.41 -5.08
CA MET A 68 -6.36 0.97 -5.33
C MET A 68 -5.96 0.15 -4.10
N PHE A 69 -4.81 0.41 -3.48
CA PHE A 69 -4.40 -0.29 -2.27
C PHE A 69 -5.45 -0.18 -1.15
N ARG A 70 -6.05 1.00 -0.98
CA ARG A 70 -7.15 1.19 -0.01
C ARG A 70 -8.38 0.35 -0.36
N TYR A 71 -8.78 0.28 -1.63
CA TYR A 71 -9.92 -0.56 -2.05
C TYR A 71 -9.67 -2.05 -1.83
N PHE A 72 -8.41 -2.49 -1.92
CA PHE A 72 -8.00 -3.85 -1.58
C PHE A 72 -7.76 -4.06 -0.07
N GLY A 73 -8.05 -3.07 0.78
CA GLY A 73 -7.93 -3.18 2.23
C GLY A 73 -6.52 -3.05 2.80
N VAL A 74 -5.54 -2.62 1.99
CA VAL A 74 -4.17 -2.40 2.46
C VAL A 74 -4.07 -1.02 3.11
N GLY A 75 -3.71 -1.00 4.40
CA GLY A 75 -3.55 0.23 5.17
C GLY A 75 -2.35 1.05 4.69
N THR A 76 -2.59 2.14 3.96
CA THR A 76 -1.53 2.98 3.39
C THR A 76 -0.91 3.97 4.38
N GLY A 77 -0.94 3.69 5.69
CA GLY A 77 -0.41 4.59 6.74
C GLY A 77 -1.14 5.94 6.91
N THR A 78 -2.06 6.27 6.02
CA THR A 78 -2.99 7.39 6.19
C THR A 78 -4.14 6.89 7.05
N SER A 79 -4.12 7.22 8.34
CA SER A 79 -5.29 7.06 9.20
C SER A 79 -6.51 7.62 8.44
N PRO A 80 -7.61 6.86 8.27
CA PRO A 80 -8.75 7.35 7.53
C PRO A 80 -9.22 8.62 8.23
N ARG A 81 -9.08 9.76 7.55
CA ARG A 81 -9.73 10.99 7.98
C ARG A 81 -11.21 10.61 8.12
N PRO A 82 -11.82 10.71 9.31
CA PRO A 82 -13.18 10.24 9.51
C PRO A 82 -14.04 10.85 8.41
N ALA A 83 -14.85 10.01 7.77
CA ALA A 83 -15.83 10.49 6.80
C ALA A 83 -16.55 11.68 7.43
N TYR A 84 -16.74 12.75 6.67
CA TYR A 84 -17.22 14.08 7.13
C TYR A 84 -18.63 14.10 7.75
N TYR A 85 -19.15 12.93 8.12
CA TYR A 85 -20.44 12.78 8.72
C TYR A 85 -20.43 11.55 9.64
N THR A 86 -20.60 11.76 10.93
CA THR A 86 -21.11 10.72 11.81
C THR A 86 -22.62 10.87 11.94
N PRO A 87 -23.41 9.78 12.01
CA PRO A 87 -24.87 9.86 12.10
C PRO A 87 -25.38 10.81 13.19
N GLU A 88 -24.64 10.91 14.31
CA GLU A 88 -24.92 11.87 15.38
C GLU A 88 -24.92 13.35 14.96
N ASP A 89 -24.26 13.74 13.88
CA ASP A 89 -24.19 15.13 13.40
C ASP A 89 -25.48 15.65 12.76
N VAL A 90 -26.39 14.78 12.28
CA VAL A 90 -27.65 15.19 11.60
C VAL A 90 -28.81 15.32 12.57
N PHE A 91 -28.74 14.71 13.75
CA PHE A 91 -29.84 14.74 14.71
C PHE A 91 -29.88 16.02 15.58
N LEU A 92 -28.93 16.95 15.40
CA LEU A 92 -28.83 18.20 16.15
C LEU A 92 -29.08 19.46 15.30
N ALA A 93 -29.54 19.33 14.06
CA ALA A 93 -29.87 20.44 13.16
C ALA A 93 -31.36 20.85 13.23
#